data_AF-A0A3R7QFU7-F1
#
_entry.id   AF-A0A3R7QFU7-F1
#
_cell.length_a   1.000
_cell.length_b   1.000
_cell.length_c   1.000
_cell.angle_alpha   90.00
_cell.angle_beta   90.00
_cell.angle_gamma   90.00
#
_symmetry.space_group_name_H-M   'P 1'
#
loop_
_entity.id
_entity.type
_entity.pdbx_description
1 polymer ?
#
loop_
_entity_poly.entity_id
_entity_poly.type
_entity_poly.pdbx_seq_one_letter_code
_entity_poly.pdbx_strand_id
1 'polypeptide(L)'
;MAKLFVLTATLLAAAHAQVGYNVPAPNGPGYSYGAPDLQAAASSFGAPAVEDPIAALAANIPGGGVPGEDYPILASVPDTGFSCEEQQFPGYYADTAPEAGCQVFHICQFDGRQDAFLCPNGTLFNQQYFVCDWWFNVDCAASAQFFSLNADIGKVPDNAAAASDVSLATSYGAPQAQASAQVPVQAPNQFYGAPNGF
;
A
#
# COMPACT_ATOMS: atom_id res chain seq x y z
N MET A 1 27.19 -1.96 -69.77
CA MET A 1 26.76 -3.36 -69.60
C MET A 1 26.53 -3.58 -68.11
N ALA A 2 25.27 -3.73 -67.71
CA ALA A 2 24.85 -3.82 -66.32
C ALA A 2 25.27 -5.15 -65.69
N LYS A 3 25.81 -5.14 -64.46
CA LYS A 3 25.92 -6.33 -63.62
C LYS A 3 24.95 -6.18 -62.44
N LEU A 4 23.87 -6.95 -62.55
CA LEU A 4 22.81 -7.14 -61.58
C LEU A 4 23.38 -7.88 -60.36
N PHE A 5 23.49 -7.20 -59.21
CA PHE A 5 23.79 -7.85 -57.93
C PHE A 5 22.48 -8.29 -57.29
N VAL A 6 22.23 -9.61 -57.29
CA VAL A 6 21.15 -10.24 -56.55
C VAL A 6 21.62 -10.41 -55.10
N LEU A 7 21.07 -9.62 -54.17
CA LEU A 7 21.21 -9.88 -52.73
C LEU A 7 20.17 -10.92 -52.31
N THR A 8 20.61 -12.14 -52.06
CA THR A 8 19.83 -13.18 -51.39
C THR A 8 19.84 -12.93 -49.88
N ALA A 9 18.67 -12.67 -49.29
CA ALA A 9 18.47 -12.62 -47.85
C ALA A 9 18.29 -14.04 -47.29
N THR A 10 19.26 -14.54 -46.52
CA THR A 10 19.12 -15.79 -45.76
C THR A 10 18.44 -15.50 -44.41
N LEU A 11 17.23 -16.02 -44.23
CA LEU A 11 16.51 -16.07 -42.95
C LEU A 11 17.18 -17.09 -42.02
N LEU A 12 17.72 -16.62 -40.89
CA LEU A 12 18.15 -17.48 -39.78
C LEU A 12 16.97 -17.62 -38.80
N ALA A 13 16.38 -18.80 -38.71
CA ALA A 13 15.41 -19.14 -37.67
C ALA A 13 16.16 -19.53 -36.39
N ALA A 14 16.00 -18.75 -35.32
CA ALA A 14 16.50 -19.09 -33.98
C ALA A 14 15.46 -19.95 -33.24
N ALA A 15 15.81 -21.21 -32.95
CA ALA A 15 15.05 -22.08 -32.07
C ALA A 15 15.32 -21.71 -30.60
N HIS A 16 14.27 -21.38 -29.84
CA HIS A 16 14.37 -21.11 -28.41
C HIS A 16 14.13 -22.41 -27.63
N ALA A 17 15.13 -22.87 -26.88
CA ALA A 17 14.99 -23.96 -25.93
C ALA A 17 14.38 -23.43 -24.63
N GLN A 18 13.26 -24.02 -24.18
CA GLN A 18 12.64 -23.68 -22.88
C GLN A 18 13.16 -24.62 -21.80
N VAL A 19 13.86 -24.06 -20.82
CA VAL A 19 14.27 -24.75 -19.59
C VAL A 19 13.16 -24.55 -18.56
N GLY A 20 12.40 -25.61 -18.26
CA GLY A 20 11.39 -25.59 -17.20
C GLY A 20 12.02 -25.78 -15.83
N TYR A 21 11.88 -24.81 -14.93
CA TYR A 21 12.20 -24.98 -13.51
C TYR A 21 10.92 -25.27 -12.74
N ASN A 22 10.83 -26.47 -12.18
CA ASN A 22 9.72 -26.91 -11.35
C ASN A 22 10.06 -26.59 -9.89
N VAL A 23 9.36 -25.65 -9.26
CA VAL A 23 9.59 -25.27 -7.86
C VAL A 23 8.59 -26.02 -6.97
N PRO A 24 9.03 -26.80 -5.96
CA PRO A 24 8.11 -27.49 -5.07
C PRO A 24 7.36 -26.50 -4.17
N ALA A 25 6.06 -26.73 -3.98
CA ALA A 25 5.24 -25.97 -3.04
C ALA A 25 5.74 -26.18 -1.59
N PRO A 26 5.79 -25.14 -0.75
CA PRO A 26 6.15 -25.30 0.65
C PRO A 26 5.03 -25.99 1.43
N ASN A 27 5.37 -27.06 2.13
CA ASN A 27 4.50 -27.71 3.10
C ASN A 27 4.57 -26.94 4.42
N GLY A 28 3.53 -26.17 4.77
CA GLY A 28 3.44 -25.55 6.09
C GLY A 28 2.07 -24.91 6.34
N PRO A 29 1.50 -25.03 7.56
CA PRO A 29 0.21 -24.43 7.88
C PRO A 29 0.43 -22.95 8.26
N GLY A 30 0.19 -22.06 7.30
CA GLY A 30 0.14 -20.61 7.54
C GLY A 30 -1.29 -20.16 7.84
N TYR A 31 -1.51 -19.63 9.04
CA TYR A 31 -2.73 -18.98 9.48
C TYR A 31 -2.92 -17.66 8.69
N SER A 32 -3.89 -17.65 7.78
CA SER A 32 -4.23 -16.50 6.93
C SER A 32 -5.51 -15.83 7.43
N TYR A 33 -5.44 -14.52 7.72
CA TYR A 33 -6.61 -13.69 7.98
C TYR A 33 -7.40 -13.52 6.67
N GLY A 34 -8.52 -14.24 6.55
CA GLY A 34 -9.62 -13.86 5.66
C GLY A 34 -9.33 -13.87 4.16
N ALA A 35 -8.47 -14.75 3.66
CA ALA A 35 -8.49 -15.07 2.24
C ALA A 35 -9.80 -15.82 1.92
N PRO A 36 -10.63 -15.36 0.96
CA PRO A 36 -11.75 -16.16 0.50
C PRO A 36 -11.23 -17.48 -0.07
N ASP A 37 -11.96 -18.55 0.23
CA ASP A 37 -11.67 -19.93 -0.15
C ASP A 37 -11.35 -19.99 -1.66
N LEU A 38 -10.07 -20.17 -2.03
CA LEU A 38 -9.62 -20.27 -3.42
C LEU A 38 -10.35 -21.41 -4.17
N GLN A 39 -10.89 -22.37 -3.44
CA GLN A 39 -11.67 -23.47 -3.99
C GLN A 39 -13.07 -23.05 -4.46
N ALA A 40 -13.65 -21.98 -3.90
CA ALA A 40 -14.98 -21.50 -4.29
C ALA A 40 -14.96 -20.71 -5.61
N ALA A 41 -13.88 -19.96 -5.87
CA ALA A 41 -13.72 -19.22 -7.13
C ALA A 41 -13.44 -20.13 -8.35
N ALA A 42 -12.97 -21.35 -8.13
CA ALA A 42 -12.65 -22.32 -9.19
C ALA A 42 -13.87 -22.96 -9.87
N SER A 43 -15.10 -22.61 -9.47
CA SER A 43 -16.33 -23.21 -10.00
C SER A 43 -17.05 -22.38 -11.08
N SER A 44 -16.45 -21.28 -11.55
CA SER A 44 -16.94 -20.53 -12.71
C SER A 44 -16.23 -20.94 -14.01
N PHE A 45 -16.77 -21.98 -14.65
CA PHE A 45 -16.80 -22.25 -16.10
C PHE A 45 -15.72 -21.61 -17.02
N GLY A 46 -14.70 -22.41 -17.37
CA GLY A 46 -14.24 -22.53 -18.76
C GLY A 46 -13.37 -21.42 -19.39
N ALA A 47 -12.35 -20.89 -18.70
CA ALA A 47 -11.33 -20.05 -19.35
C ALA A 47 -10.14 -20.90 -19.86
N PRO A 48 -9.67 -20.73 -21.12
CA PRO A 48 -8.45 -21.37 -21.59
C PRO A 48 -7.20 -20.58 -21.14
N ALA A 49 -6.14 -21.32 -20.81
CA ALA A 49 -4.71 -20.99 -20.91
C ALA A 49 -4.20 -19.64 -20.36
N VAL A 50 -3.40 -19.72 -19.28
CA VAL A 50 -2.45 -18.70 -18.78
C VAL A 50 -3.00 -17.28 -18.88
N GLU A 51 -3.76 -16.91 -17.85
CA GLU A 51 -4.15 -15.53 -17.57
C GLU A 51 -2.93 -14.62 -17.70
N ASP A 52 -2.90 -13.74 -18.70
CA ASP A 52 -1.87 -12.71 -18.80
C ASP A 52 -1.92 -11.87 -17.52
N PRO A 53 -0.90 -11.95 -16.65
CA PRO A 53 -0.95 -11.29 -15.35
C PRO A 53 -1.00 -9.77 -15.48
N ILE A 54 -0.48 -9.22 -16.58
CA ILE A 54 -0.51 -7.77 -16.84
C ILE A 54 -1.91 -7.33 -17.27
N ALA A 55 -2.58 -8.10 -18.13
CA ALA A 55 -3.98 -7.84 -18.48
C ALA A 55 -4.90 -7.98 -17.26
N ALA A 56 -4.67 -8.99 -16.41
CA ALA A 56 -5.39 -9.15 -15.16
C ALA A 56 -5.16 -7.96 -14.21
N LEU A 57 -3.93 -7.45 -14.11
CA LEU A 57 -3.61 -6.26 -13.33
C LEU A 57 -4.36 -5.03 -13.85
N ALA A 58 -4.31 -4.78 -15.16
CA ALA A 58 -5.01 -3.66 -15.80
C ALA A 58 -6.53 -3.71 -15.55
N ALA A 59 -7.13 -4.90 -15.61
CA ALA A 59 -8.57 -5.08 -15.39
C ALA A 59 -9.01 -4.79 -13.94
N ASN A 60 -8.10 -4.86 -12.97
CA ASN A 60 -8.39 -4.62 -11.55
C ASN A 60 -8.01 -3.21 -11.07
N ILE A 61 -7.33 -2.42 -11.90
CA ILE A 61 -6.94 -1.03 -11.56
C ILE A 61 -7.94 -0.05 -12.20
N PRO A 62 -8.55 0.86 -11.41
CA PRO A 62 -9.45 1.88 -11.94
C PRO A 62 -8.78 2.83 -12.96
N GLY A 63 -9.62 3.51 -13.75
CA GLY A 63 -9.16 4.53 -14.71
C GLY A 63 -8.72 3.99 -16.06
N GLY A 64 -8.60 2.67 -16.24
CA GLY A 64 -8.34 2.04 -17.54
C GLY A 64 -6.94 2.30 -18.12
N GLY A 65 -5.97 2.59 -17.25
CA GLY A 65 -4.58 2.78 -17.66
C GLY A 65 -3.90 1.46 -18.01
N VAL A 66 -2.83 1.56 -18.81
CA VAL A 66 -1.98 0.46 -19.26
C VAL A 66 -0.79 0.34 -18.30
N PRO A 67 -0.65 -0.78 -17.56
CA PRO A 67 0.50 -0.99 -16.69
C PRO A 67 1.81 -0.98 -17.48
N GLY A 68 2.80 -0.24 -16.99
CA GLY A 68 4.11 -0.06 -17.63
C GLY A 68 4.17 1.10 -18.65
N GLU A 69 3.03 1.67 -19.02
CA GLU A 69 2.96 2.84 -19.93
C GLU A 69 2.37 4.06 -19.19
N ASP A 70 1.14 3.93 -18.66
CA ASP A 70 0.46 5.03 -17.94
C ASP A 70 0.90 5.14 -16.47
N TYR A 71 1.35 4.03 -15.89
CA TYR A 71 1.93 3.98 -14.55
C TYR A 71 2.97 2.86 -14.42
N PRO A 72 4.00 3.02 -13.58
CA PRO A 72 5.02 2.00 -13.39
C PRO A 72 4.49 0.76 -12.66
N ILE A 73 5.15 -0.38 -12.89
CA ILE A 73 4.89 -1.66 -12.22
C ILE A 73 6.19 -2.22 -11.61
N LEU A 74 6.92 -1.37 -10.91
CA LEU A 74 8.23 -1.68 -10.36
C LEU A 74 8.12 -2.80 -9.32
N ALA A 75 9.01 -3.78 -9.43
CA ALA A 75 9.13 -4.87 -8.45
C ALA A 75 10.04 -4.51 -7.26
N SER A 76 10.87 -3.48 -7.42
CA SER A 76 11.83 -2.99 -6.43
C SER A 76 12.12 -1.52 -6.66
N VAL A 77 12.60 -0.83 -5.62
CA VAL A 77 13.07 0.56 -5.73
C VAL A 77 14.30 0.60 -6.67
N PRO A 78 14.28 1.38 -7.76
CA PRO A 78 15.42 1.61 -8.63
C PRO A 78 16.40 2.60 -7.99
N ASP A 79 17.64 2.59 -8.46
CA ASP A 79 18.61 3.64 -8.14
C ASP A 79 18.34 4.86 -9.02
N THR A 80 17.90 5.96 -8.40
CA THR A 80 17.54 7.22 -9.04
C THR A 80 18.50 8.36 -8.70
N GLY A 81 19.44 8.12 -7.78
CA GLY A 81 20.27 9.17 -7.19
C GLY A 81 19.54 10.08 -6.19
N PHE A 82 18.28 9.79 -5.81
CA PHE A 82 17.60 10.56 -4.77
C PHE A 82 18.35 10.46 -3.43
N SER A 83 18.62 11.62 -2.81
CA SER A 83 19.28 11.72 -1.51
C SER A 83 18.49 12.59 -0.54
N CYS A 84 18.30 12.08 0.68
CA CYS A 84 17.72 12.86 1.78
C CYS A 84 18.62 14.00 2.26
N GLU A 85 19.94 13.94 2.01
CA GLU A 85 20.87 15.00 2.38
C GLU A 85 20.67 16.27 1.54
N GLU A 86 20.09 16.12 0.34
CA GLU A 86 19.80 17.24 -0.57
C GLU A 86 18.44 17.89 -0.28
N GLN A 87 17.63 17.29 0.60
CA GLN A 87 16.30 17.78 0.91
C GLN A 87 16.31 18.80 2.05
N GLN A 88 15.47 19.84 1.93
CA GLN A 88 15.45 20.94 2.90
C GLN A 88 14.89 20.53 4.27
N PHE A 89 13.93 19.60 4.28
CA PHE A 89 13.21 19.19 5.48
C PHE A 89 13.19 17.66 5.63
N PRO A 90 13.14 17.12 6.85
CA PRO A 90 12.70 15.73 7.02
C PRO A 90 11.23 15.60 6.59
N GLY A 91 10.84 14.42 6.15
CA GLY A 91 9.48 14.17 5.66
C GLY A 91 9.42 13.14 4.55
N TYR A 92 8.38 13.23 3.73
CA TYR A 92 8.08 12.30 2.64
C TYR A 92 8.30 12.98 1.30
N TYR A 93 8.97 12.29 0.37
CA TYR A 93 9.36 12.84 -0.91
C TYR A 93 8.99 11.89 -2.04
N ALA A 94 8.20 12.36 -3.00
CA ALA A 94 7.97 11.68 -4.27
C ALA A 94 9.29 11.61 -5.05
N ASP A 95 9.64 10.42 -5.51
CA ASP A 95 10.77 10.28 -6.43
C ASP A 95 10.30 10.56 -7.86
N THR A 96 10.61 11.76 -8.35
CA THR A 96 10.18 12.22 -9.68
C THR A 96 11.12 11.76 -10.80
N ALA A 97 12.16 10.97 -10.50
CA ALA A 97 13.02 10.43 -11.54
C ALA A 97 12.21 9.51 -12.48
N PRO A 98 12.48 9.50 -13.79
CA PRO A 98 11.73 8.68 -14.75
C PRO A 98 11.68 7.19 -14.39
N GLU A 99 12.74 6.66 -13.80
CA GLU A 99 12.86 5.27 -13.39
C GLU A 99 11.95 4.92 -12.20
N ALA A 100 11.68 5.88 -11.32
CA ALA A 100 10.76 5.74 -10.20
C ALA A 100 9.32 6.14 -10.55
N GLY A 101 9.15 7.16 -11.40
CA GLY A 101 7.87 7.64 -11.90
C GLY A 101 6.85 7.99 -10.82
N CYS A 102 7.30 8.49 -9.66
CA CYS A 102 6.50 8.67 -8.44
C CYS A 102 5.83 7.41 -7.89
N GLN A 103 6.08 6.21 -8.43
CA GLN A 103 5.71 4.97 -7.73
C GLN A 103 6.58 4.78 -6.49
N VAL A 104 7.81 5.30 -6.50
CA VAL A 104 8.68 5.34 -5.33
C VAL A 104 8.48 6.63 -4.55
N PHE A 105 8.50 6.52 -3.23
CA PHE A 105 8.68 7.67 -2.35
C PHE A 105 9.71 7.34 -1.27
N HIS A 106 10.34 8.41 -0.77
CA HIS A 106 11.38 8.34 0.25
C HIS A 106 10.88 8.97 1.55
N ILE A 107 11.30 8.40 2.69
CA ILE A 107 11.14 9.00 4.00
C ILE A 107 12.50 9.47 4.47
N CYS A 108 12.64 10.78 4.67
CA CYS A 108 13.84 11.43 5.14
C CYS A 108 13.74 11.75 6.63
N GLN A 109 14.68 11.22 7.40
CA GLN A 109 14.79 11.46 8.84
C GLN A 109 15.66 12.70 9.12
N PHE A 110 15.54 13.27 10.33
CA PHE A 110 16.31 14.43 10.77
C PHE A 110 17.83 14.21 10.77
N ASP A 111 18.27 12.96 10.89
CA ASP A 111 19.68 12.56 10.93
C ASP A 111 20.23 12.17 9.55
N GLY A 112 19.48 12.42 8.48
CA GLY A 112 19.86 12.09 7.10
C GLY A 112 19.60 10.63 6.71
N ARG A 113 19.09 9.79 7.63
CA ARG A 113 18.66 8.44 7.26
C ARG A 113 17.52 8.51 6.26
N GLN A 114 17.56 7.57 5.32
CA GLN A 114 16.64 7.47 4.20
C GLN A 114 16.07 6.06 4.13
N ASP A 115 14.75 5.97 4.02
CA ASP A 115 14.03 4.75 3.69
C ASP A 115 13.27 4.98 2.38
N ALA A 116 13.13 3.95 1.55
CA ALA A 116 12.43 4.04 0.26
C ALA A 116 11.36 2.96 0.14
N PHE A 117 10.21 3.33 -0.45
CA PHE A 117 9.04 2.47 -0.54
C PHE A 117 8.38 2.58 -1.91
N LEU A 118 7.74 1.49 -2.32
CA LEU A 118 6.88 1.46 -3.51
C LEU A 118 5.41 1.65 -3.10
N CYS A 119 4.74 2.57 -3.78
CA CYS A 119 3.28 2.57 -3.88
C CYS A 119 2.81 1.31 -4.62
N PRO A 120 1.63 0.75 -4.24
CA PRO A 120 1.03 -0.36 -4.99
C PRO A 120 0.87 -0.07 -6.48
N ASN A 121 0.90 -1.12 -7.31
CA ASN A 121 0.65 -0.99 -8.75
C ASN A 121 -0.68 -0.29 -9.03
N GLY A 122 -0.67 0.70 -9.93
CA GLY A 122 -1.82 1.56 -10.23
C GLY A 122 -1.92 2.83 -9.40
N THR A 123 -1.00 3.04 -8.45
CA THR A 123 -0.95 4.24 -7.61
C THR A 123 0.41 4.90 -7.65
N LEU A 124 0.43 6.22 -7.48
CA LEU A 124 1.62 7.05 -7.41
C LEU A 124 1.59 7.87 -6.12
N PHE A 125 2.76 8.22 -5.59
CA PHE A 125 2.84 9.04 -4.38
C PHE A 125 2.41 10.47 -4.68
N ASN A 126 1.26 10.85 -4.13
CA ASN A 126 0.76 12.20 -4.21
C ASN A 126 1.44 13.05 -3.13
N GLN A 127 2.45 13.81 -3.55
CA GLN A 127 3.24 14.64 -2.65
C GLN A 127 2.39 15.66 -1.86
N GLN A 128 1.32 16.18 -2.47
CA GLN A 128 0.47 17.19 -1.85
C GLN A 128 -0.28 16.65 -0.63
N TYR A 129 -0.65 15.37 -0.66
CA TYR A 129 -1.48 14.73 0.37
C TYR A 129 -0.73 13.67 1.18
N PHE A 130 0.54 13.41 0.85
CA PHE A 130 1.39 12.40 1.49
C PHE A 130 0.80 10.98 1.49
N VAL A 131 0.13 10.60 0.40
CA VAL A 131 -0.51 9.29 0.23
C VAL A 131 -0.27 8.74 -1.17
N CYS A 132 -0.27 7.42 -1.33
CA CYS A 132 -0.39 6.81 -2.65
C CYS A 132 -1.83 6.98 -3.14
N ASP A 133 -2.01 7.70 -4.25
CA ASP A 133 -3.31 7.93 -4.89
C ASP A 133 -3.31 7.28 -6.27
N TRP A 134 -4.48 7.12 -6.89
CA TRP A 134 -4.59 6.57 -8.22
C TRP A 134 -3.76 7.35 -9.22
N TRP A 135 -3.11 6.63 -10.14
CA TRP A 135 -2.17 7.23 -11.11
C TRP A 135 -2.75 8.44 -11.86
N PHE A 136 -4.04 8.41 -12.22
CA PHE A 136 -4.71 9.49 -12.93
C PHE A 136 -5.04 10.73 -12.07
N ASN A 137 -4.84 10.66 -10.74
CA ASN A 137 -4.99 11.79 -9.83
C ASN A 137 -3.65 12.50 -9.52
N VAL A 138 -2.53 11.93 -9.98
CA VAL A 138 -1.18 12.40 -9.62
C VAL A 138 -0.45 12.91 -10.85
N ASP A 139 -0.15 14.21 -10.85
CA ASP A 139 0.82 14.78 -11.79
C ASP A 139 2.23 14.66 -11.17
N CYS A 140 2.94 13.60 -11.54
CA CYS A 140 4.26 13.28 -10.98
C CYS A 140 5.28 14.40 -11.21
N ALA A 141 5.26 15.05 -12.37
CA ALA A 141 6.18 16.16 -12.68
C ALA A 141 5.93 17.37 -11.77
N ALA A 142 4.70 17.51 -11.29
CA ALA A 142 4.27 18.54 -10.37
C ALA A 142 4.41 18.15 -8.90
N SER A 143 5.02 17.01 -8.55
CA SER A 143 5.22 16.63 -7.15
C SER A 143 6.22 17.56 -6.43
N ALA A 144 7.32 17.93 -7.09
CA ALA A 144 8.40 18.69 -6.45
C ALA A 144 7.99 20.08 -5.90
N GLN A 145 6.97 20.73 -6.49
CA GLN A 145 6.44 22.00 -5.98
C GLN A 145 5.78 21.86 -4.59
N PHE A 146 5.42 20.65 -4.17
CA PHE A 146 4.80 20.37 -2.89
C PHE A 146 5.79 19.86 -1.82
N PHE A 147 7.09 19.75 -2.13
CA PHE A 147 8.11 19.31 -1.15
C PHE A 147 8.18 20.22 0.08
N SER A 148 7.85 21.51 -0.06
CA SER A 148 7.80 22.46 1.05
C SER A 148 6.75 22.12 2.10
N LEU A 149 5.72 21.34 1.77
CA LEU A 149 4.71 20.88 2.73
C LEU A 149 5.31 19.99 3.83
N ASN A 150 6.46 19.36 3.59
CA ASN A 150 7.18 18.59 4.61
C ASN A 150 7.54 19.44 5.83
N ALA A 151 7.72 20.75 5.65
CA ALA A 151 7.99 21.66 6.75
C ALA A 151 6.85 21.68 7.79
N ASP A 152 5.63 21.32 7.40
CA ASP A 152 4.43 21.43 8.25
C ASP A 152 4.01 20.11 8.89
N ILE A 153 4.74 19.02 8.61
CA ILE A 153 4.52 17.73 9.26
C ILE A 153 4.71 17.88 10.77
N GLY A 154 3.68 17.48 11.54
CA GLY A 154 3.70 17.53 13.00
C GLY A 154 3.41 18.91 13.61
N LYS A 155 3.15 19.95 12.80
CA LYS A 155 2.70 21.26 13.30
C LYS A 155 1.19 21.28 13.48
N VAL A 156 0.74 21.65 14.68
CA VAL A 156 -0.67 22.02 14.90
C VAL A 156 -0.79 23.52 14.61
N PRO A 157 -1.63 23.94 13.64
CA PRO A 157 -1.77 25.36 13.38
C PRO A 157 -2.45 26.05 14.58
N ASP A 158 -2.05 27.29 14.88
CA ASP A 158 -2.46 28.01 16.10
C ASP A 158 -3.99 28.13 16.24
N ASN A 159 -4.72 28.12 15.12
CA ASN A 159 -6.19 28.15 15.06
C ASN A 159 -6.85 26.78 15.30
N ALA A 160 -6.12 25.66 15.18
CA ALA A 160 -6.61 24.32 15.51
C ALA A 160 -6.50 24.03 17.01
N ALA A 161 -5.50 24.59 17.70
CA ALA A 161 -5.41 24.51 19.16
C ALA A 161 -6.57 25.24 19.87
N ALA A 162 -7.18 26.24 19.22
CA ALA A 162 -8.41 26.89 19.69
C ALA A 162 -9.68 26.05 19.45
N ALA A 163 -9.64 25.08 18.53
CA ALA A 163 -10.76 24.19 18.22
C ALA A 163 -10.74 22.88 19.04
N SER A 164 -9.61 22.52 19.67
CA SER A 164 -9.48 21.33 20.52
C SER A 164 -10.29 21.38 21.83
N ASP A 165 -10.88 22.52 22.18
CA ASP A 165 -11.83 22.61 23.30
C ASP A 165 -13.28 22.24 22.88
N VAL A 166 -13.53 22.03 21.58
CA VAL A 166 -14.79 21.47 21.07
C VAL A 166 -14.63 19.95 20.92
N SER A 167 -14.75 19.26 22.07
CA SER A 167 -15.07 17.85 22.26
C SER A 167 -15.02 16.89 21.04
N LEU A 168 -13.82 16.56 20.56
CA LEU A 168 -13.61 15.38 19.68
C LEU A 168 -13.95 14.06 20.41
N ALA A 169 -14.09 14.10 21.74
CA ALA A 169 -14.56 13.00 22.57
C ALA A 169 -16.03 12.60 22.30
N THR A 170 -16.83 13.47 21.66
CA THR A 170 -18.24 13.19 21.36
C THR A 170 -18.42 12.46 20.03
N SER A 171 -17.46 12.55 19.10
CA SER A 171 -17.59 11.95 17.76
C SER A 171 -17.08 10.51 17.67
N TYR A 172 -16.09 10.14 18.49
CA TYR A 172 -15.64 8.77 18.65
C TYR A 172 -16.03 8.33 20.05
N GLY A 173 -17.25 7.83 20.20
CA GLY A 173 -17.84 7.44 21.48
C GLY A 173 -16.87 6.63 22.34
N ALA A 174 -16.17 7.31 23.24
CA ALA A 174 -15.40 6.69 24.28
C ALA A 174 -16.40 6.05 25.24
N PRO A 175 -16.21 4.77 25.63
CA PRO A 175 -17.10 4.16 26.60
C PRO A 175 -16.99 4.94 27.92
N GLN A 176 -18.12 5.46 28.39
CA GLN A 176 -18.18 6.11 29.70
C GLN A 176 -17.87 5.06 30.77
N ALA A 177 -16.84 5.32 31.56
CA ALA A 177 -16.59 4.57 32.79
C ALA A 177 -17.76 4.81 33.75
N GLN A 178 -18.69 3.85 33.83
CA GLN A 178 -19.76 3.90 34.81
C GLN A 178 -19.16 3.69 36.20
N ALA A 179 -19.08 4.78 36.98
CA ALA A 179 -18.84 4.71 38.41
C ALA A 179 -19.92 3.82 39.04
N SER A 180 -19.48 2.79 39.74
CA SER A 180 -20.31 1.81 40.45
C SER A 180 -21.08 2.49 41.58
N ALA A 181 -22.36 2.74 41.37
CA ALA A 181 -23.29 3.07 42.44
C ALA A 181 -23.56 1.80 43.27
N GLN A 182 -23.17 1.81 44.54
CA GLN A 182 -23.40 0.73 45.49
C GLN A 182 -24.91 0.54 45.71
N VAL A 183 -25.39 -0.70 45.53
CA VAL A 183 -26.76 -1.08 45.90
C VAL A 183 -26.83 -1.30 47.42
N PRO A 184 -27.76 -0.66 48.15
CA PRO A 184 -27.89 -0.89 49.57
C PRO A 184 -28.36 -2.32 49.87
N VAL A 185 -27.68 -2.96 50.82
CA VAL A 185 -27.91 -4.32 51.29
C VAL A 185 -29.28 -4.42 51.96
N GLN A 186 -30.17 -5.28 51.46
CA GLN A 186 -31.36 -5.70 52.20
C GLN A 186 -31.05 -6.97 52.99
N ALA A 187 -31.24 -6.90 54.30
CA ALA A 187 -31.08 -8.04 55.22
C ALA A 187 -32.27 -9.01 55.09
N PRO A 188 -32.05 -10.31 54.85
CA PRO A 188 -33.10 -11.30 55.02
C PRO A 188 -33.29 -11.64 56.51
N ASN A 189 -34.55 -11.69 56.92
CA ASN A 189 -35.03 -11.95 58.26
C ASN A 189 -34.46 -13.23 58.91
N GLN A 190 -34.20 -13.11 60.21
CA GLN A 190 -33.83 -14.17 61.14
C GLN A 190 -35.00 -15.16 61.32
N PHE A 191 -34.76 -16.45 61.07
CA PHE A 191 -35.54 -17.54 61.66
C PHE A 191 -34.63 -18.76 61.93
N TYR A 192 -34.75 -19.30 63.14
CA TYR A 192 -33.76 -20.08 63.91
C TYR A 192 -33.55 -21.55 63.48
N GLY A 193 -32.37 -22.11 63.81
CA GLY A 193 -32.17 -23.56 63.99
C GLY A 193 -30.69 -23.99 64.16
N ALA A 194 -30.34 -24.50 65.35
CA ALA A 194 -28.98 -24.77 65.88
C ALA A 194 -28.27 -26.05 65.32
N PRO A 195 -26.99 -26.31 65.66
CA PRO A 195 -26.09 -27.21 64.93
C PRO A 195 -26.07 -28.66 65.47
N ASN A 196 -25.72 -29.62 64.60
CA ASN A 196 -25.27 -30.93 65.05
C ASN A 196 -23.80 -31.12 64.67
N GLY A 197 -22.95 -31.25 65.68
CA GLY A 197 -21.63 -31.84 65.55
C GLY A 197 -21.71 -33.36 65.69
N PHE A 198 -20.92 -34.05 64.87
CA PHE A 198 -20.28 -35.33 65.13
C PHE A 198 -18.97 -35.35 64.34
#